data_AF-A0A850BT43-F1
#
_entry.id   AF-A0A850BT43-F1
#
_cell.length_a   1.000
_cell.length_b   1.000
_cell.length_c   1.000
_cell.angle_alpha   90.00
_cell.angle_beta   90.00
_cell.angle_gamma   90.00
#
_symmetry.space_group_name_H-M   'P 1'
#
loop_
_entity.id
_entity.type
_entity.pdbx_description
1 polymer ?
#
loop_
_entity_poly.entity_id
_entity_poly.type
_entity_poly.pdbx_seq_one_letter_code
_entity_poly.pdbx_strand_id
1 'polypeptide(L)'
;MPLTSRTVLFDANIRSGLQQAWIDSNPGATGGHEEGGFVVRDADGDLSVIRWQRGLQDTIQVPPHRDCTINDLEIVASFHTHPNTGSDYLQEPSETDKRAVRDDPDLKGNDYVGEFVISQAVIYLISPAGQVREMDDTETVFNS
;
A
#
# COMPACT_ATOMS: atom_id res chain seq x y z
N MET A 1 -20.08 0.69 10.16
CA MET A 1 -19.94 1.61 9.01
C MET A 1 -18.99 0.95 8.03
N PRO A 2 -19.16 1.10 6.71
CA PRO A 2 -18.21 0.55 5.75
C PRO A 2 -16.83 1.20 5.97
N LEU A 3 -15.76 0.41 5.86
CA LEU A 3 -14.40 0.94 5.83
C LEU A 3 -14.26 1.88 4.64
N THR A 4 -13.62 3.02 4.85
CA THR A 4 -13.24 3.92 3.76
C THR A 4 -11.72 3.96 3.69
N SER A 5 -11.17 4.22 2.50
CA SER A 5 -9.72 4.37 2.36
C SER A 5 -9.15 5.48 3.25
N ARG A 6 -9.93 6.53 3.57
CA ARG A 6 -9.51 7.58 4.51
C ARG A 6 -9.46 7.03 5.93
N THR A 7 -10.44 6.25 6.36
CA THR A 7 -10.43 5.62 7.69
C THR A 7 -9.26 4.66 7.82
N VAL A 8 -8.97 3.85 6.79
CA VAL A 8 -7.81 2.95 6.78
C VAL A 8 -6.50 3.72 6.83
N LEU A 9 -6.32 4.74 5.97
CA LEU A 9 -5.08 5.50 5.89
C LEU A 9 -4.77 6.29 7.17
N PHE A 10 -5.79 6.76 7.90
CA PHE A 10 -5.60 7.56 9.12
C PHE A 10 -5.62 6.76 10.43
N ASP A 11 -5.85 5.45 10.34
CA ASP A 11 -5.68 4.55 11.49
C ASP A 11 -4.24 4.60 12.01
N ALA A 12 -4.05 4.67 13.33
CA ALA A 12 -2.73 4.88 13.93
C ALA A 12 -1.77 3.70 13.70
N ASN A 13 -2.28 2.47 13.75
CA ASN A 13 -1.47 1.27 13.51
C ASN A 13 -1.05 1.21 12.05
N ILE A 14 -1.96 1.56 11.14
CA ILE A 14 -1.70 1.56 9.70
C ILE A 14 -0.68 2.64 9.35
N ARG A 15 -0.84 3.88 9.82
CA ARG A 15 0.14 4.95 9.59
C ARG A 15 1.53 4.57 10.08
N SER A 16 1.63 4.01 11.28
CA SER A 16 2.90 3.53 11.83
C SER A 16 3.53 2.45 10.93
N GLY A 17 2.74 1.47 10.47
CA GLY A 17 3.23 0.41 9.58
C GLY A 17 3.65 0.90 8.19
N LEU A 18 2.90 1.83 7.60
CA LEU A 18 3.24 2.46 6.32
C LEU A 18 4.48 3.35 6.45
N GLN A 19 4.60 4.11 7.53
CA GLN A 19 5.78 4.94 7.82
C GLN A 19 7.03 4.09 7.99
N GLN A 20 6.93 2.97 8.71
CA GLN A 20 8.03 2.03 8.84
C GLN A 20 8.42 1.46 7.46
N ALA A 21 7.44 1.14 6.60
CA ALA A 21 7.72 0.69 5.22
C ALA A 21 8.49 1.73 4.41
N TRP A 22 8.07 2.98 4.52
CA TRP A 22 8.74 4.08 3.87
C TRP A 22 10.18 4.23 4.37
N ILE A 23 10.41 4.20 5.68
CA ILE A 23 11.77 4.29 6.26
C ILE A 23 12.63 3.12 5.78
N ASP A 24 12.11 1.90 5.85
CA ASP A 24 12.83 0.68 5.47
C ASP A 24 13.22 0.68 4.00
N SER A 25 12.35 1.23 3.13
CA SER A 25 12.57 1.34 1.68
C SER A 25 13.78 2.21 1.28
N ASN A 26 14.36 2.93 2.24
CA ASN A 26 15.54 3.80 2.08
C ASN A 26 15.36 4.83 0.94
N PRO A 27 14.40 5.76 1.07
CA PRO A 27 14.01 6.65 0.00
C PRO A 27 15.14 7.62 -0.37
N GLY A 28 15.30 7.85 -1.67
CA GLY A 28 16.37 8.70 -2.18
C GLY A 28 16.64 8.48 -3.66
N ALA A 29 17.61 9.23 -4.19
CA ALA A 29 17.98 9.15 -5.59
C ALA A 29 18.66 7.81 -5.97
N THR A 30 19.24 7.12 -4.98
CA THR A 30 19.96 5.85 -5.17
C THR A 30 19.77 4.95 -3.95
N GLY A 31 19.68 3.64 -4.19
CA GLY A 31 19.66 2.63 -3.11
C GLY A 31 18.29 2.42 -2.46
N GLY A 32 17.23 2.98 -3.05
CA GLY A 32 15.85 2.66 -2.70
C GLY A 32 15.46 1.26 -3.18
N HIS A 33 14.50 0.66 -2.49
CA HIS A 33 13.90 -0.62 -2.86
C HIS A 33 12.45 -0.65 -2.38
N GLU A 34 11.59 -1.25 -3.18
CA GLU A 34 10.17 -1.28 -2.85
C GLU A 34 9.93 -2.13 -1.59
N GLU A 35 9.08 -1.60 -0.73
CA GLU A 35 8.52 -2.25 0.44
C GLU A 35 7.01 -2.30 0.27
N GLY A 36 6.35 -3.30 0.86
CA GLY A 36 4.92 -3.48 0.69
C GLY A 36 4.30 -4.36 1.75
N GLY A 37 2.98 -4.50 1.66
CA GLY A 37 2.22 -5.24 2.65
C GLY A 37 0.73 -5.28 2.39
N PHE A 38 0.06 -6.08 3.21
CA PHE A 38 -1.38 -6.05 3.35
C PHE A 38 -1.76 -5.29 4.62
N VAL A 39 -2.86 -4.55 4.54
CA VAL A 39 -3.61 -4.11 5.71
C VAL A 39 -4.72 -5.12 5.94
N VAL A 40 -4.74 -5.71 7.13
CA VAL A 40 -5.72 -6.74 7.48
C VAL A 40 -6.58 -6.31 8.67
N ARG A 41 -7.77 -6.90 8.76
CA ARG A 41 -8.63 -6.81 9.94
C ARG A 41 -8.38 -8.01 10.84
N ASP A 42 -7.98 -7.74 12.07
CA ASP A 42 -7.75 -8.74 13.10
C ASP A 42 -9.08 -9.26 13.69
N ALA A 43 -9.02 -10.35 14.46
CA ALA A 43 -10.22 -10.97 15.06
C ALA A 43 -11.00 -10.03 15.99
N ASP A 44 -10.33 -9.08 16.64
CA ASP A 44 -10.92 -8.07 17.51
C ASP A 44 -11.49 -6.85 16.73
N GLY A 45 -11.33 -6.84 15.40
CA GLY A 45 -11.81 -5.79 14.50
C GLY A 45 -10.80 -4.65 14.27
N ASP A 46 -9.66 -4.68 14.95
CA ASP A 46 -8.56 -3.73 14.76
C ASP A 46 -7.86 -3.94 13.40
N LEU A 47 -7.18 -2.90 12.94
CA LEU A 47 -6.39 -2.96 11.71
C LEU A 47 -4.90 -3.16 12.02
N SER A 48 -4.25 -4.03 11.25
CA SER A 48 -2.83 -4.34 11.38
C SER A 48 -2.15 -4.44 10.00
N VAL A 49 -0.82 -4.38 9.99
CA VAL A 49 0.01 -4.50 8.77
C VAL A 49 0.74 -5.83 8.75
N ILE A 50 0.60 -6.57 7.65
CA ILE A 50 1.43 -7.74 7.32
C ILE A 50 2.37 -7.35 6.19
N ARG A 51 3.67 -7.28 6.49
CA ARG A 51 4.70 -6.93 5.51
C ARG A 51 4.97 -8.08 4.53
N TRP A 52 5.16 -7.72 3.26
CA TRP A 52 5.67 -8.64 2.26
C TRP A 52 7.17 -8.87 2.44
N GLN A 53 7.74 -9.82 1.69
CA GLN A 53 9.19 -9.88 1.60
C GLN A 53 9.71 -8.61 0.93
N ARG A 54 10.84 -8.10 1.45
CA ARG A 54 11.57 -6.96 0.89
C ARG A 54 11.72 -7.11 -0.62
N GLY A 55 11.35 -6.07 -1.37
CA GLY A 55 11.50 -6.02 -2.81
C GLY A 55 12.94 -5.79 -3.28
N LEU A 56 13.08 -5.71 -4.59
CA LEU A 56 14.24 -5.18 -5.28
C LEU A 56 14.05 -3.67 -5.51
N GLN A 57 14.86 -3.09 -6.39
CA GLN A 57 14.88 -1.64 -6.61
C GLN A 57 13.50 -1.08 -7.03
N ASP A 58 12.89 -1.68 -8.04
CA ASP A 58 11.63 -1.27 -8.69
C ASP A 58 10.71 -2.48 -8.90
N THR A 59 10.81 -3.46 -8.01
CA THR A 59 9.99 -4.67 -8.11
C THR A 59 9.74 -5.24 -6.73
N ILE A 60 8.48 -5.50 -6.42
CA ILE A 60 8.06 -6.24 -5.25
C ILE A 60 7.22 -7.46 -5.61
N GLN A 61 7.27 -8.50 -4.78
CA GLN A 61 6.44 -9.70 -4.96
C GLN A 61 5.28 -9.67 -3.97
N VAL A 62 4.07 -9.69 -4.52
CA VAL A 62 2.85 -9.88 -3.73
C VAL A 62 2.77 -11.34 -3.27
N PRO A 63 2.67 -11.62 -1.96
CA PRO A 63 2.51 -12.98 -1.46
C PRO A 63 1.21 -13.62 -1.99
N PRO A 64 1.18 -14.95 -2.18
CA PRO A 64 -0.04 -15.67 -2.49
C PRO A 64 -1.11 -15.38 -1.44
N HIS A 65 -2.30 -15.04 -1.92
CA HIS A 65 -3.48 -14.77 -1.11
C HIS A 65 -4.70 -15.26 -1.90
N ARG A 66 -5.83 -15.40 -1.23
CA ARG A 66 -7.05 -15.91 -1.87
C ARG A 66 -8.28 -15.32 -1.21
N ASP A 67 -9.30 -15.02 -1.99
CA ASP A 67 -10.62 -14.61 -1.49
C ASP A 67 -10.51 -13.43 -0.49
N CYS A 68 -9.65 -12.44 -0.76
CA CYS A 68 -9.36 -11.31 0.12
C CYS A 68 -8.84 -11.70 1.50
N THR A 69 -8.11 -12.80 1.63
CA THR A 69 -7.56 -13.24 2.92
C THR A 69 -6.10 -13.64 2.84
N ILE A 70 -5.39 -13.42 3.96
CA ILE A 70 -4.02 -13.90 4.21
C ILE A 70 -3.94 -14.38 5.66
N ASN A 71 -3.41 -15.59 5.88
CA ASN A 71 -3.35 -16.21 7.22
C ASN A 71 -4.70 -16.17 7.98
N ASP A 72 -5.80 -16.43 7.26
CA ASP A 72 -7.18 -16.37 7.77
C ASP A 72 -7.68 -14.98 8.22
N LEU A 73 -6.92 -13.91 7.92
CA LEU A 73 -7.32 -12.52 8.18
C LEU A 73 -7.81 -11.85 6.90
N GLU A 74 -8.86 -11.03 7.03
CA GLU A 74 -9.44 -10.27 5.92
C GLU A 74 -8.50 -9.14 5.50
N ILE A 75 -8.11 -9.11 4.22
CA ILE A 75 -7.35 -8.03 3.60
C ILE A 75 -8.32 -6.92 3.24
N VAL A 76 -8.11 -5.74 3.83
CA VAL A 76 -8.91 -4.54 3.56
C VAL A 76 -8.18 -3.53 2.69
N ALA A 77 -6.86 -3.59 2.60
CA ALA A 77 -6.06 -2.83 1.63
C ALA A 77 -4.72 -3.55 1.34
N SER A 78 -4.07 -3.20 0.23
CA SER A 78 -2.64 -3.47 0.01
C SER A 78 -1.86 -2.16 -0.01
N PHE A 79 -0.53 -2.23 0.00
CA PHE A 79 0.31 -1.07 -0.25
C PHE A 79 1.69 -1.45 -0.77
N HIS A 80 2.35 -0.50 -1.42
CA HIS A 80 3.79 -0.51 -1.68
C HIS A 80 4.40 0.90 -1.71
N THR A 81 5.73 0.96 -1.68
CA THR A 81 6.51 2.21 -1.72
C THR A 81 7.13 2.45 -3.09
N HIS A 82 7.19 3.72 -3.51
CA HIS A 82 8.00 4.20 -4.64
C HIS A 82 9.17 5.05 -4.10
N PRO A 83 10.24 4.43 -3.56
CA PRO A 83 11.29 5.14 -2.81
C PRO A 83 12.30 5.87 -3.70
N ASN A 84 12.42 5.49 -4.97
CA ASN A 84 13.43 6.03 -5.87
C ASN A 84 12.99 7.39 -6.41
N THR A 85 13.70 8.45 -6.04
CA THR A 85 13.37 9.85 -6.40
C THR A 85 14.23 10.42 -7.52
N GLY A 86 15.07 9.60 -8.15
CA GLY A 86 15.84 9.98 -9.33
C GLY A 86 14.92 10.34 -10.51
N SER A 87 15.43 11.13 -11.46
CA SER A 87 14.66 11.61 -12.63
C SER A 87 14.06 10.52 -13.50
N ASP A 88 14.59 9.30 -13.40
CA ASP A 88 14.22 8.16 -14.22
C ASP A 88 13.08 7.34 -13.60
N TYR A 89 12.60 7.72 -12.41
CA TYR A 89 11.58 6.98 -11.65
C TYR A 89 10.26 7.76 -11.56
N LEU A 90 9.16 7.01 -11.67
CA LEU A 90 7.80 7.53 -11.52
C LEU A 90 7.37 7.50 -10.06
N GLN A 91 6.95 8.65 -9.53
CA GLN A 91 6.39 8.74 -8.18
C GLN A 91 4.88 8.43 -8.13
N GLU A 92 4.16 8.67 -9.22
CA GLU A 92 2.78 8.23 -9.38
C GLU A 92 2.73 6.72 -9.72
N PRO A 93 1.67 5.99 -9.31
CA PRO A 93 1.43 4.63 -9.79
C PRO A 93 1.55 4.49 -11.31
N SER A 94 2.37 3.54 -11.72
CA SER A 94 2.56 3.15 -13.12
C SER A 94 1.34 2.42 -13.68
N GLU A 95 1.29 2.25 -15.00
CA GLU A 95 0.27 1.39 -15.61
C GLU A 95 0.40 -0.08 -15.18
N THR A 96 1.56 -0.52 -14.73
CA THR A 96 1.73 -1.89 -14.19
C THR A 96 1.03 -2.02 -12.84
N ASP A 97 1.19 -1.04 -11.95
CA ASP A 97 0.55 -1.01 -10.63
C ASP A 97 -0.99 -0.98 -10.77
N LYS A 98 -1.49 -0.11 -11.65
CA LYS A 98 -2.93 -0.01 -11.95
C LYS A 98 -3.51 -1.34 -12.44
N ARG A 99 -2.78 -2.06 -13.31
CA ARG A 99 -3.20 -3.38 -13.81
C ARG A 99 -3.13 -4.45 -12.73
N ALA A 100 -2.06 -4.46 -11.92
CA ALA A 100 -1.91 -5.42 -10.84
C ALA A 100 -3.13 -5.39 -9.90
N VAL A 101 -3.52 -4.20 -9.43
CA VAL A 101 -4.69 -4.05 -8.56
C VAL A 101 -6.00 -4.39 -9.26
N ARG A 102 -6.19 -3.94 -10.51
CA ARG A 102 -7.45 -4.17 -11.25
C ARG A 102 -7.66 -5.63 -11.59
N ASP A 103 -6.61 -6.30 -12.06
CA ASP A 103 -6.68 -7.63 -12.65
C ASP A 103 -6.48 -8.75 -11.62
N ASP A 104 -6.10 -8.44 -10.38
CA ASP A 104 -6.06 -9.38 -9.26
C ASP A 104 -7.49 -9.88 -8.94
N PRO A 105 -7.81 -11.18 -9.12
CA PRO A 105 -9.15 -11.70 -8.89
C PRO A 105 -9.47 -11.90 -7.41
N ASP A 106 -8.45 -11.98 -6.55
CA ASP A 106 -8.56 -12.32 -5.13
C ASP A 106 -8.71 -11.08 -4.25
N LEU A 107 -8.23 -9.91 -4.69
CA LEU A 107 -8.42 -8.62 -4.01
C LEU A 107 -9.67 -7.87 -4.47
N LYS A 108 -10.84 -8.50 -4.28
CA LYS A 108 -12.15 -7.98 -4.73
C LYS A 108 -13.27 -8.07 -3.68
N GLY A 109 -12.90 -8.23 -2.41
CA GLY A 109 -13.83 -8.28 -1.27
C GLY A 109 -14.58 -6.96 -1.07
N ASN A 110 -15.75 -7.03 -0.43
CA ASN A 110 -16.63 -5.86 -0.25
C ASN A 110 -15.99 -4.73 0.57
N ASP A 111 -15.11 -5.08 1.51
CA ASP A 111 -14.42 -4.14 2.38
C ASP A 111 -13.01 -3.77 1.87
N TYR A 112 -12.56 -4.35 0.74
CA TYR A 112 -11.26 -4.03 0.15
C TYR A 112 -11.29 -2.64 -0.52
N VAL A 113 -10.51 -1.70 0.02
CA VAL A 113 -10.55 -0.29 -0.40
C VAL A 113 -9.59 0.02 -1.55
N GLY A 114 -8.68 -0.89 -1.89
CA GLY A 114 -7.64 -0.71 -2.92
C GLY A 114 -6.23 -0.77 -2.36
N GLU A 115 -5.29 -0.23 -3.14
CA GLU A 115 -3.86 -0.23 -2.83
C GLU A 115 -3.33 1.17 -2.58
N PHE A 116 -2.61 1.37 -1.48
CA PHE A 116 -1.90 2.62 -1.22
C PHE A 116 -0.50 2.59 -1.85
N VAL A 117 -0.16 3.62 -2.61
CA VAL A 117 1.19 3.80 -3.13
C VAL A 117 1.85 4.97 -2.42
N ILE A 118 2.89 4.68 -1.66
CA ILE A 118 3.59 5.67 -0.82
C ILE A 118 4.76 6.21 -1.63
N SER A 119 4.65 7.47 -2.06
CA SER A 119 5.72 8.19 -2.74
C SER A 119 6.32 9.27 -1.83
N GLN A 120 7.36 9.95 -2.29
CA GLN A 120 8.06 10.98 -1.51
C GLN A 120 7.16 12.14 -1.06
N ALA A 121 6.25 12.58 -1.93
CA ALA A 121 5.41 13.76 -1.68
C ALA A 121 3.96 13.38 -1.36
N VAL A 122 3.41 12.38 -2.05
CA VAL A 122 1.98 12.06 -2.02
C VAL A 122 1.76 10.57 -1.77
N ILE A 123 0.75 10.25 -0.97
CA ILE A 123 0.19 8.90 -0.90
C ILE A 123 -0.97 8.82 -1.91
N TYR A 124 -0.89 7.87 -2.83
CA TYR A 124 -1.96 7.60 -3.80
C TYR A 124 -2.81 6.41 -3.34
N LEU A 125 -4.02 6.31 -3.88
CA LEU A 125 -4.83 5.11 -3.83
C LEU A 125 -5.15 4.64 -5.25
N ILE A 126 -4.84 3.38 -5.54
CA ILE A 126 -5.35 2.64 -6.70
C ILE A 126 -6.62 1.91 -6.25
N SER A 127 -7.77 2.28 -6.80
CA SER A 127 -9.02 1.57 -6.53
C SER A 127 -9.02 0.14 -7.13
N PRO A 128 -9.92 -0.76 -6.69
CA PRO A 128 -10.07 -2.08 -7.30
C PRO A 128 -10.38 -2.08 -8.81
N ALA A 129 -10.82 -0.94 -9.36
CA ALA A 129 -11.04 -0.75 -10.80
C ALA A 129 -9.79 -0.25 -11.55
N GLY A 130 -8.66 -0.04 -10.87
CA GLY A 130 -7.41 0.47 -11.43
C GLY A 130 -7.37 2.00 -11.59
N GLN A 131 -8.32 2.74 -11.01
CA GLN A 131 -8.31 4.21 -11.02
C GLN A 131 -7.44 4.75 -9.90
N VAL A 132 -6.60 5.74 -10.21
CA VAL A 132 -5.70 6.42 -9.25
C VAL A 132 -6.32 7.70 -8.75
N ARG A 133 -6.13 7.99 -7.46
CA ARG A 133 -6.34 9.31 -6.88
C ARG A 133 -5.29 9.63 -5.83
N GLU A 134 -5.01 10.91 -5.65
CA GLU A 134 -4.23 11.42 -4.54
C GLU A 134 -5.06 11.31 -3.24
N MET A 135 -4.42 10.90 -2.15
CA MET A 135 -5.07 10.80 -0.84
C MET A 135 -4.67 11.97 0.07
N ASP A 136 -3.36 12.16 0.27
CA ASP A 136 -2.81 13.21 1.14
C ASP A 136 -1.28 13.32 0.96
N ASP A 137 -0.67 14.33 1.58
CA ASP A 137 0.79 14.50 1.61
C ASP A 137 1.45 13.45 2.53
N THR A 138 2.52 12.81 2.04
CA THR A 138 3.22 11.74 2.79
C THR A 138 3.76 12.26 4.14
N GLU A 139 4.35 13.46 4.14
CA GLU A 139 4.88 14.06 5.37
C GLU A 139 3.78 14.38 6.38
N THR A 140 2.63 14.89 5.92
CA THR A 140 1.49 15.20 6.78
C THR A 140 0.95 13.93 7.44
N VAL A 141 0.75 12.84 6.66
CA VAL A 141 0.22 11.59 7.19
C VAL A 141 1.14 10.98 8.24
N PHE A 142 2.46 10.98 8.00
CA PHE A 142 3.44 10.37 8.89
C PHE A 142 3.83 11.21 10.12
N ASN A 143 3.49 12.50 10.13
CA ASN A 143 3.73 13.39 11.28
C ASN A 143 2.47 13.73 12.10
N SER A 144 1.30 13.19 11.73
CA SER A 144 0.00 13.46 12.38
C SER A 144 -0.29 12.57 13.60
#